data_AF-A0A147B778-F1
#
_entry.id   AF-A0A147B778-F1
#
_cell.length_a   1.000
_cell.length_b   1.000
_cell.length_c   1.000
_cell.angle_alpha   90.00
_cell.angle_beta   90.00
_cell.angle_gamma   90.00
#
_symmetry.space_group_name_H-M   'P 1'
#
loop_
_entity.id
_entity.type
_entity.pdbx_description
1 polymer ?
#
loop_
_entity_poly.entity_id
_entity_poly.type
_entity_poly.pdbx_seq_one_letter_code
_entity_poly.pdbx_strand_id
1 'polypeptide(L)'
;PDLQNANLQEVPVLKADAVKYYMVFRNQLPKEVLLQSFPHVVNLLQAPSYVVHTYAASAIERLFTMKDGQSKPMFTSADIAGISEVLLKHLFLAFGHTGSSENEYIMKAIMRTFSLMQEAIVPYLPTVLPGLTTKLAQVSRNPANLTSTTSCLKH
;
A
#
# COMPACT_ATOMS: atom_id res chain seq x y z
N PRO A 1 -8.37 10.60 15.90
CA PRO A 1 -9.57 9.91 16.43
C PRO A 1 -10.16 8.90 15.42
N ASP A 2 -10.37 9.29 14.17
CA ASP A 2 -11.14 8.47 13.22
C ASP A 2 -10.38 7.29 12.61
N LEU A 3 -9.05 7.41 12.47
CA LEU A 3 -8.17 6.31 12.06
C LEU A 3 -7.98 5.24 13.16
N GLN A 4 -8.32 5.55 14.41
CA GLN A 4 -8.15 4.66 15.56
C GLN A 4 -9.33 3.69 15.75
N ASN A 5 -10.46 3.91 15.08
CA ASN A 5 -11.61 3.00 15.19
C ASN A 5 -11.34 1.70 14.41
N ALA A 6 -11.19 0.60 15.16
CA ALA A 6 -10.87 -0.74 14.66
C ALA A 6 -11.98 -1.35 13.78
N ASN A 7 -13.21 -0.84 13.81
CA ASN A 7 -14.31 -1.41 13.03
C ASN A 7 -14.23 -1.00 11.56
N LEU A 8 -13.61 -1.82 10.71
CA LEU A 8 -13.33 -1.54 9.30
C LEU A 8 -14.56 -1.24 8.42
N GLN A 9 -15.76 -1.59 8.86
CA GLN A 9 -17.02 -1.36 8.13
C GLN A 9 -17.77 -0.11 8.60
N GLU A 10 -17.45 0.40 9.78
CA GLU A 10 -18.13 1.57 10.32
C GLU A 10 -17.66 2.83 9.58
N VAL A 11 -18.63 3.60 9.06
CA VAL A 11 -18.44 4.89 8.35
C VAL A 11 -17.34 4.88 7.25
N PRO A 12 -17.48 4.06 6.18
CA PRO A 12 -16.46 3.92 5.14
C PRO A 12 -16.14 5.24 4.42
N VAL A 13 -17.11 6.16 4.32
CA VAL A 13 -16.91 7.50 3.75
C VAL A 13 -15.97 8.34 4.61
N LEU A 14 -16.17 8.38 5.93
CA LEU A 14 -15.30 9.12 6.85
C LEU A 14 -13.90 8.53 6.89
N LYS A 15 -13.77 7.20 6.79
CA LYS A 15 -12.47 6.53 6.69
C LYS A 15 -11.74 6.87 5.40
N ALA A 16 -12.45 6.89 4.27
CA ALA A 16 -11.88 7.32 2.99
C ALA A 16 -11.46 8.80 3.04
N ASP A 17 -12.25 9.67 3.66
CA ASP A 17 -11.91 11.08 3.83
C ASP A 17 -10.70 11.30 4.74
N ALA A 18 -10.58 10.53 5.82
CA ALA A 18 -9.40 10.56 6.69
C ALA A 18 -8.13 10.11 5.95
N VAL A 19 -8.22 9.05 5.15
CA VAL A 19 -7.10 8.61 4.29
C VAL A 19 -6.77 9.66 3.23
N LYS A 20 -7.79 10.29 2.64
CA LYS A 20 -7.60 11.37 1.67
C LYS A 20 -6.92 12.58 2.29
N TYR A 21 -7.30 12.96 3.51
CA TYR A 21 -6.62 14.01 4.28
C TYR A 21 -5.16 13.65 4.50
N TYR A 22 -4.90 12.42 4.97
CA TYR A 22 -3.54 11.89 5.16
C TYR A 22 -2.71 11.96 3.87
N MET A 23 -3.30 11.60 2.73
CA MET A 23 -2.66 11.69 1.43
C MET A 23 -2.37 13.12 1.00
N VAL A 24 -3.35 14.03 1.13
CA VAL A 24 -3.25 15.42 0.65
C VAL A 24 -2.24 16.21 1.48
N PHE A 25 -2.29 16.09 2.80
CA PHE A 25 -1.49 16.89 3.72
C PHE A 25 -0.15 16.27 4.10
N ARG A 26 0.23 15.13 3.51
CA ARG A 26 1.46 14.40 3.85
C ARG A 26 2.72 15.28 3.85
N ASN A 27 2.81 16.25 2.94
CA ASN A 27 3.97 17.14 2.83
C ASN A 27 4.01 18.24 3.90
N GLN A 28 2.90 18.49 4.60
CA GLN A 28 2.78 19.47 5.67
C GLN A 28 2.89 18.84 7.06
N LEU A 29 2.84 17.50 7.16
CA LEU A 29 2.86 16.78 8.42
C LEU A 29 4.30 16.38 8.82
N PRO A 30 4.65 16.45 10.11
CA PRO A 30 5.90 15.88 10.61
C PRO A 30 5.98 14.37 10.35
N LYS A 31 7.20 13.86 10.13
CA LYS A 31 7.44 12.43 9.84
C LYS A 31 6.90 11.53 10.96
N GLU A 32 7.02 11.97 12.20
CA GLU A 32 6.61 11.24 13.39
C GLU A 32 5.09 11.02 13.40
N VAL A 33 4.32 12.04 13.02
CA VAL A 33 2.85 11.96 12.93
C VAL A 33 2.43 10.99 11.82
N LEU A 34 3.16 11.02 10.69
CA LEU A 34 2.94 10.08 9.60
C LEU A 34 3.22 8.65 10.05
N LEU A 35 4.34 8.40 10.72
CA LEU A 35 4.70 7.06 11.24
C LEU A 35 3.72 6.55 12.29
N GLN A 36 3.25 7.40 13.19
CA GLN A 36 2.22 7.03 14.17
C GLN A 36 0.88 6.66 13.51
N SER A 37 0.55 7.31 12.39
CA SER A 37 -0.70 7.06 11.67
C SER A 37 -0.60 5.88 10.69
N PHE A 38 0.62 5.52 10.28
CA PHE A 38 0.87 4.53 9.25
C PHE A 38 0.26 3.14 9.56
N PRO A 39 0.36 2.58 10.78
CA PRO A 39 -0.29 1.31 11.11
C PRO A 39 -1.80 1.31 10.90
N HIS A 40 -2.46 2.44 11.14
CA HIS A 40 -3.89 2.58 10.91
C HIS A 40 -4.24 2.53 9.43
N VAL A 41 -3.44 3.18 8.57
CA VAL A 41 -3.60 3.10 7.11
C VAL A 41 -3.38 1.66 6.62
N VAL A 42 -2.38 0.96 7.15
CA VAL A 42 -2.13 -0.46 6.84
C VAL A 42 -3.31 -1.34 7.24
N ASN A 43 -3.99 -1.03 8.34
CA ASN A 43 -5.18 -1.79 8.75
C ASN A 43 -6.37 -1.60 7.78
N LEU A 44 -6.50 -0.42 7.16
CA LEU A 44 -7.57 -0.13 6.21
C LEU A 44 -7.45 -0.89 4.89
N LEU A 45 -6.31 -1.51 4.59
CA LEU A 45 -6.16 -2.43 3.46
C LEU A 45 -7.06 -3.66 3.58
N GLN A 46 -7.45 -4.04 4.81
CA GLN A 46 -8.36 -5.16 5.06
C GLN A 46 -9.84 -4.78 4.91
N ALA A 47 -10.15 -3.50 4.64
CA ALA A 47 -11.52 -3.04 4.54
C ALA A 47 -12.22 -3.69 3.32
N PRO A 48 -13.42 -4.26 3.49
CA PRO A 48 -14.15 -4.89 2.39
C PRO A 48 -14.60 -3.88 1.32
N SER A 49 -14.68 -2.60 1.68
CA SER A 49 -15.01 -1.53 0.75
C SER A 49 -13.87 -1.33 -0.25
N TYR A 50 -14.19 -1.52 -1.55
CA TYR A 50 -13.28 -1.27 -2.67
C TYR A 50 -12.59 0.09 -2.56
N VAL A 51 -13.37 1.12 -2.29
CA VAL A 51 -12.88 2.49 -2.18
C VAL A 51 -11.86 2.59 -1.04
N VAL A 52 -12.19 2.12 0.16
CA VAL A 52 -11.36 2.31 1.35
C VAL A 52 -9.98 1.66 1.19
N HIS A 53 -9.90 0.38 0.79
CA HIS A 53 -8.60 -0.26 0.64
C HIS A 53 -7.81 0.26 -0.58
N THR A 54 -8.47 0.75 -1.63
CA THR A 54 -7.81 1.38 -2.77
C THR A 54 -7.15 2.70 -2.35
N TYR A 55 -7.87 3.53 -1.59
CA TYR A 55 -7.32 4.76 -1.03
C TYR A 55 -6.19 4.47 -0.05
N ALA A 56 -6.32 3.45 0.80
CA ALA A 56 -5.25 3.02 1.71
C ALA A 56 -3.99 2.60 0.95
N ALA A 57 -4.11 1.79 -0.10
CA ALA A 57 -2.99 1.41 -0.96
C ALA A 57 -2.35 2.62 -1.64
N SER A 58 -3.16 3.52 -2.21
CA SER A 58 -2.64 4.75 -2.83
C SER A 58 -1.96 5.67 -1.81
N ALA A 59 -2.41 5.71 -0.57
CA ALA A 59 -1.77 6.46 0.49
C ALA A 59 -0.40 5.92 0.86
N ILE A 60 -0.27 4.59 0.98
CA ILE A 60 1.01 3.92 1.25
C ILE A 60 2.01 4.20 0.13
N GLU A 61 1.59 4.06 -1.14
CA GLU A 61 2.43 4.36 -2.31
C GLU A 61 2.94 5.81 -2.26
N ARG A 62 2.02 6.78 -2.08
CA ARG A 62 2.36 8.21 -2.02
C ARG A 62 3.24 8.59 -0.85
N LEU A 63 3.11 7.90 0.28
CA LEU A 63 3.93 8.14 1.46
C LEU A 63 5.37 7.71 1.20
N PHE A 64 5.57 6.55 0.60
CA PHE A 64 6.89 6.03 0.29
C PHE A 64 7.58 6.75 -0.87
N THR A 65 6.86 7.53 -1.69
CA THR A 65 7.45 8.40 -2.73
C THR A 65 7.81 9.80 -2.22
N MET A 66 7.50 10.12 -0.96
CA MET A 66 7.86 11.42 -0.39
C MET A 66 9.37 11.62 -0.33
N LYS A 67 9.77 12.86 -0.63
CA LYS A 67 11.14 13.32 -0.53
C LYS A 67 11.22 14.52 0.39
N ASP A 68 12.32 14.65 1.10
CA ASP A 68 12.63 15.85 1.87
C ASP A 68 13.04 17.02 0.96
N GLY A 69 13.29 18.18 1.55
CA GLY A 69 13.76 19.38 0.83
C GLY A 69 15.11 19.20 0.12
N GLN A 70 15.84 18.12 0.38
CA GLN A 70 17.10 17.76 -0.27
C GLN A 70 16.94 16.63 -1.30
N SER A 71 15.70 16.29 -1.70
CA SER A 71 15.38 15.22 -2.64
C SER A 71 15.74 13.81 -2.15
N LYS A 72 15.98 13.64 -0.85
CA LYS A 72 16.23 12.33 -0.22
C LYS A 72 14.90 11.69 0.18
N PRO A 73 14.79 10.34 0.14
CA PRO A 73 13.59 9.66 0.62
C PRO A 73 13.29 10.03 2.08
N MET A 74 12.06 10.47 2.35
CA MET A 74 11.64 10.82 3.71
C MET A 74 11.46 9.57 4.58
N PHE A 75 11.07 8.46 3.96
CA PHE A 75 10.91 7.14 4.59
C PHE A 75 12.02 6.21 4.17
N THR A 76 12.42 5.34 5.09
CA THR A 76 13.45 4.32 4.91
C THR A 76 12.92 2.96 5.36
N SER A 77 13.61 1.89 4.95
CA SER A 77 13.33 0.52 5.40
C SER A 77 13.24 0.40 6.93
N ALA A 78 14.13 1.10 7.66
CA ALA A 78 14.17 1.06 9.11
C ALA A 78 12.89 1.62 9.77
N ASP A 79 12.27 2.63 9.15
CA ASP A 79 11.07 3.28 9.69
C ASP A 79 9.85 2.35 9.71
N ILE A 80 9.81 1.36 8.81
CA ILE A 80 8.68 0.41 8.71
C ILE A 80 9.01 -0.99 9.23
N ALA A 81 10.24 -1.22 9.70
CA ALA A 81 10.72 -2.55 10.09
C ALA A 81 9.79 -3.28 11.09
N GLY A 82 9.20 -2.54 12.03
CA GLY A 82 8.28 -3.08 13.04
C GLY A 82 6.89 -3.49 12.51
N ILE A 83 6.55 -3.12 11.27
CA ILE A 83 5.25 -3.43 10.65
C ILE A 83 5.36 -4.11 9.28
N SER A 84 6.57 -4.32 8.76
CA SER A 84 6.82 -4.88 7.43
C SER A 84 6.03 -6.15 7.12
N GLU A 85 5.98 -7.10 8.07
CA GLU A 85 5.23 -8.35 7.88
C GLU A 85 3.73 -8.11 7.72
N VAL A 86 3.16 -7.29 8.59
CA VAL A 86 1.73 -6.95 8.59
C VAL A 86 1.38 -6.15 7.33
N LEU A 87 2.22 -5.20 6.94
CA LEU A 87 2.08 -4.42 5.71
C LEU A 87 2.02 -5.32 4.49
N LEU A 88 3.00 -6.21 4.32
CA LEU A 88 3.05 -7.13 3.19
C LEU A 88 1.83 -8.04 3.18
N LYS A 89 1.51 -8.66 4.33
CA LYS A 89 0.33 -9.53 4.46
C LYS A 89 -0.95 -8.81 4.04
N HIS A 90 -1.18 -7.60 4.54
CA HIS A 90 -2.41 -6.85 4.23
C HIS A 90 -2.46 -6.38 2.77
N LEU A 91 -1.34 -6.00 2.17
CA LEU A 91 -1.29 -5.66 0.75
C LEU A 91 -1.67 -6.86 -0.14
N PHE A 92 -1.19 -8.06 0.20
CA PHE A 92 -1.57 -9.28 -0.53
C PHE A 92 -3.01 -9.71 -0.27
N LEU A 93 -3.50 -9.56 0.97
CA LEU A 93 -4.91 -9.81 1.28
C LEU A 93 -5.85 -8.84 0.54
N ALA A 94 -5.43 -7.60 0.33
CA ALA A 94 -6.25 -6.60 -0.35
C ALA A 94 -6.58 -7.01 -1.80
N PHE A 95 -5.69 -7.77 -2.47
CA PHE A 95 -5.98 -8.37 -3.78
C PHE A 95 -7.05 -9.47 -3.76
N GLY A 96 -7.29 -10.06 -2.59
CA GLY A 96 -8.33 -11.07 -2.38
C GLY A 96 -9.73 -10.47 -2.22
N HIS A 97 -9.87 -9.16 -2.04
CA HIS A 97 -11.17 -8.52 -1.97
C HIS A 97 -11.91 -8.56 -3.31
N THR A 98 -13.24 -8.67 -3.24
CA THR A 98 -14.11 -8.74 -4.41
C THR A 98 -13.92 -7.51 -5.31
N GLY A 99 -13.58 -7.74 -6.58
CA GLY A 99 -13.34 -6.68 -7.56
C GLY A 99 -11.93 -6.06 -7.51
N SER A 100 -11.08 -6.48 -6.57
CA SER A 100 -9.76 -5.87 -6.34
C SER A 100 -8.59 -6.65 -6.90
N SER A 101 -8.84 -7.79 -7.54
CA SER A 101 -7.81 -8.66 -8.12
C SER A 101 -6.94 -7.99 -9.17
N GLU A 102 -7.44 -6.95 -9.84
CA GLU A 102 -6.77 -6.17 -10.88
C GLU A 102 -6.51 -4.71 -10.45
N ASN A 103 -6.58 -4.41 -9.16
CA ASN A 103 -6.44 -3.04 -8.67
C ASN A 103 -4.99 -2.54 -8.81
N GLU A 104 -4.77 -1.58 -9.71
CA GLU A 104 -3.44 -1.04 -9.99
C GLU A 104 -2.82 -0.31 -8.79
N TYR A 105 -3.61 0.28 -7.91
CA TYR A 105 -3.11 1.02 -6.74
C TYR A 105 -2.50 0.07 -5.71
N ILE A 106 -3.10 -1.11 -5.54
CA ILE A 106 -2.55 -2.17 -4.68
C ILE A 106 -1.22 -2.66 -5.27
N MET A 107 -1.15 -2.89 -6.58
CA MET A 107 0.10 -3.30 -7.23
C MET A 107 1.21 -2.24 -7.09
N LYS A 108 0.90 -0.96 -7.33
CA LYS A 108 1.84 0.14 -7.16
C LYS A 108 2.35 0.23 -5.71
N ALA A 109 1.47 0.05 -4.73
CA ALA A 109 1.85 0.03 -3.31
C ALA A 109 2.80 -1.13 -2.96
N ILE A 110 2.56 -2.32 -3.51
CA ILE A 110 3.44 -3.49 -3.32
C ILE A 110 4.81 -3.23 -3.93
N MET A 111 4.86 -2.81 -5.20
CA MET A 111 6.11 -2.50 -5.88
C MET A 111 6.90 -1.42 -5.13
N ARG A 112 6.22 -0.38 -4.65
CA ARG A 112 6.85 0.68 -3.88
C ARG A 112 7.38 0.20 -2.53
N THR A 113 6.65 -0.69 -1.86
CA THR A 113 7.08 -1.34 -0.62
C THR A 113 8.36 -2.16 -0.85
N PHE A 114 8.44 -2.89 -1.96
CA PHE A 114 9.65 -3.66 -2.31
C PHE A 114 10.85 -2.76 -2.56
N SER A 115 10.64 -1.66 -3.32
CA SER A 115 11.70 -0.67 -3.55
C SER A 115 12.20 -0.01 -2.27
N LEU A 116 11.32 0.20 -1.28
CA LEU A 116 11.69 0.76 0.02
C LEU A 116 12.48 -0.25 0.87
N MET A 117 12.05 -1.51 0.91
CA MET A 117 12.65 -2.54 1.76
C MET A 117 14.00 -3.05 1.25
N GLN A 118 14.20 -3.11 -0.07
CA GLN A 118 15.42 -3.63 -0.68
C GLN A 118 15.79 -5.02 -0.09
N GLU A 119 17.01 -5.20 0.45
CA GLU A 119 17.46 -6.46 1.05
C GLU A 119 16.63 -6.88 2.27
N ALA A 120 15.96 -5.96 2.96
CA ALA A 120 15.12 -6.27 4.11
C ALA A 120 13.87 -7.09 3.73
N ILE A 121 13.55 -7.24 2.44
CA ILE A 121 12.45 -8.09 1.99
C ILE A 121 12.79 -9.59 2.02
N VAL A 122 14.07 -9.95 1.97
CA VAL A 122 14.53 -11.34 1.79
C VAL A 122 13.86 -12.34 2.76
N PRO A 123 13.70 -12.05 4.06
CA PRO A 123 13.02 -12.95 4.99
C PRO A 123 11.55 -13.23 4.65
N TYR A 124 10.90 -12.33 3.92
CA TYR A 124 9.47 -12.38 3.60
C TYR A 124 9.19 -12.98 2.22
N LEU A 125 10.21 -13.14 1.36
CA LEU A 125 10.07 -13.69 0.01
C LEU A 125 9.36 -15.05 -0.03
N PRO A 126 9.60 -16.02 0.88
CA PRO A 126 8.90 -17.30 0.84
C PRO A 126 7.37 -17.17 0.95
N THR A 127 6.89 -16.17 1.70
CA THR A 127 5.46 -15.90 1.91
C THR A 127 4.87 -15.05 0.79
N VAL A 128 5.67 -14.15 0.22
CA VAL A 128 5.25 -13.14 -0.77
C VAL A 128 5.23 -13.69 -2.20
N LEU A 129 6.24 -14.49 -2.57
CA LEU A 129 6.41 -14.99 -3.94
C LEU A 129 5.22 -15.81 -4.45
N PRO A 130 4.63 -16.74 -3.68
CA PRO A 130 3.49 -17.53 -4.16
C PRO A 130 2.33 -16.65 -4.62
N GLY A 131 2.00 -15.59 -3.86
CA GLY A 131 0.94 -14.65 -4.20
C GLY A 131 1.20 -13.91 -5.51
N LEU A 132 2.43 -13.44 -5.72
CA LEU A 132 2.85 -12.77 -6.96
C LEU A 132 2.83 -13.73 -8.16
N THR A 133 3.36 -14.94 -8.00
CA THR A 133 3.40 -15.95 -9.08
C THR A 133 2.00 -16.35 -9.51
N THR A 134 1.07 -16.57 -8.57
CA THR A 134 -0.33 -16.83 -8.91
C THR A 134 -0.94 -15.67 -9.70
N LYS A 135 -0.65 -14.42 -9.35
CA LYS A 135 -1.16 -13.26 -10.09
C LYS A 135 -0.55 -13.11 -11.47
N LEU A 136 0.76 -13.25 -11.61
CA LEU A 136 1.41 -13.23 -12.93
C LEU A 136 0.83 -14.32 -13.84
N ALA A 137 0.54 -15.51 -13.30
CA ALA A 137 -0.10 -16.60 -14.04
C ALA A 137 -1.58 -16.30 -14.41
N GLN A 138 -2.29 -15.51 -13.61
CA GLN A 138 -3.66 -15.07 -13.94
C GLN A 138 -3.67 -14.00 -15.03
N VAL A 139 -2.79 -13.00 -14.95
CA VAL A 139 -2.70 -11.91 -15.93
C VAL A 139 -2.15 -12.40 -17.27
N SER A 140 -1.19 -13.34 -17.27
CA SER A 140 -0.66 -13.90 -18.52
C SER A 140 -1.68 -14.71 -19.33
N ARG A 141 -2.76 -15.17 -18.70
CA ARG A 141 -3.89 -15.81 -19.38
C ARG A 141 -4.87 -14.81 -20.03
N ASN A 142 -4.76 -13.51 -19.72
CA ASN A 142 -5.63 -12.47 -20.25
C ASN A 142 -4.81 -11.31 -20.87
N PRO A 143 -4.32 -11.46 -22.12
CA PRO A 143 -3.32 -10.56 -22.71
C PRO A 143 -3.81 -9.12 -23.01
N ALA A 144 -5.11 -8.81 -22.82
CA ALA A 144 -5.65 -7.46 -23.03
C ALA A 144 -5.12 -6.40 -22.03
N ASN A 145 -4.51 -6.81 -20.91
CA ASN A 145 -4.04 -5.92 -19.82
C ASN A 145 -2.51 -5.67 -19.81
N LEU A 146 -1.76 -6.11 -20.82
CA LEU A 146 -0.30 -5.91 -20.89
C LEU A 146 0.13 -4.44 -21.03
N THR A 147 -0.78 -3.54 -21.39
CA THR A 147 -0.51 -2.10 -21.57
C THR A 147 -0.45 -1.31 -20.25
N SER A 148 -1.22 -1.69 -19.23
CA SER A 148 -1.20 -1.01 -17.92
C SER A 148 0.01 -1.40 -17.05
N THR A 149 0.48 -2.65 -17.15
CA THR A 149 1.62 -3.15 -16.37
C THR A 149 2.97 -2.71 -16.95
N THR A 150 3.10 -2.55 -18.27
CA THR A 150 4.32 -2.00 -18.90
C THR A 150 4.55 -0.51 -18.58
N SER A 151 3.52 0.23 -18.19
CA SER A 151 3.67 1.61 -17.70
C SER A 151 4.29 1.67 -16.29
N CYS A 152 4.00 0.68 -15.43
CA CYS A 152 4.53 0.62 -14.06
C CYS A 152 6.02 0.20 -13.97
N LEU A 153 6.59 -0.36 -15.04
CA LEU A 153 8.00 -0.75 -15.12
C LEU A 153 8.90 0.34 -15.75
N LYS A 154 8.33 1.46 -16.20
CA LYS A 154 9.05 2.53 -16.92
C LYS A 154 9.29 3.82 -16.12
N HIS A 155 8.95 3.87 -14.84
CA HIS A 155 9.22 5.03 -13.97
C HIS A 155 9.76 4.64 -12.60
#